data_AF-A0A534USP6-F1
#
_entry.id   AF-A0A534USP6-F1
#
_cell.length_a   1.000
_cell.length_b   1.000
_cell.length_c   1.000
_cell.angle_alpha   90.00
_cell.angle_beta   90.00
_cell.angle_gamma   90.00
#
_symmetry.space_group_name_H-M   'P 1'
#
loop_
_entity.id
_entity.type
_entity.pdbx_description
1 polymer ?
#
loop_
_entity_poly.entity_id
_entity_poly.type
_entity_poly.pdbx_seq_one_letter_code
_entity_poly.pdbx_strand_id
1 'polypeptide(L)'
;MAARLPHEFTAIDPAVRREIVDLEPADGWPGGAGVLYRPPRQDPDVVVLAMHPRVDFFRHYLAPGLVAAGYAFLGAPTRYLNHDADALHERLLLDVAGTIRVLRERDFAKVILLGNSGGGTLFAFYLEQAGTEPAARLERAPSGDRVPLRELELPPADGLILLAAHLGEGKFLLDRLDPSVIDEANPTAVNSRLDMYDPANGYRPMAEGPSRYAAGFLAEFRAAQRVRCERLDRLALEWCEEAAYFRAKLGAAEPAERPRLARYALQRRYLLVYRTLADPRYLDPTLDPSERPLGSIFSFGRDPVVGNYGDGLARAMSARGWLSTWSGLRSNAALERTLPAVTVPTLVLAARADMDIYPAECRRAFEACGARDRTYGELAWAGHYLHPVGEEGAKLPHPRQRVADEWILPWLRGHWPV
;
A
#
# COMPACT_ATOMS: atom_id res chain seq x y z
N MET A 1 28.43 1.59 -8.35
CA MET A 1 27.13 1.92 -8.99
C MET A 1 26.24 2.49 -7.90
N ALA A 2 25.68 3.69 -8.05
CA ALA A 2 24.85 4.29 -6.99
C ALA A 2 23.61 3.41 -6.76
N ALA A 3 23.33 3.04 -5.50
CA ALA A 3 22.08 2.37 -5.14
C ALA A 3 20.90 3.30 -5.49
N ARG A 4 19.90 2.76 -6.19
CA ARG A 4 18.70 3.50 -6.60
C ARG A 4 17.48 2.79 -6.06
N LEU A 5 16.43 3.56 -5.78
CA LEU A 5 15.15 2.98 -5.41
C LEU A 5 14.58 2.20 -6.60
N PRO A 6 14.04 1.00 -6.38
CA PRO A 6 13.67 0.11 -7.46
C PRO A 6 12.48 0.63 -8.27
N HIS A 7 11.66 1.55 -7.74
CA HIS A 7 10.50 2.11 -8.45
C HIS A 7 10.84 3.34 -9.32
N GLU A 8 12.11 3.75 -9.41
CA GLU A 8 12.48 4.95 -10.18
C GLU A 8 12.82 4.65 -11.65
N PHE A 9 12.49 5.59 -12.55
CA PHE A 9 13.09 5.63 -13.88
C PHE A 9 14.53 6.15 -13.81
N THR A 10 15.38 5.71 -14.75
CA THR A 10 16.79 6.11 -14.81
C THR A 10 17.04 7.34 -15.69
N ALA A 11 16.24 7.52 -16.73
CA ALA A 11 16.28 8.64 -17.66
C ALA A 11 14.87 9.00 -18.13
N ILE A 12 14.69 10.27 -18.48
CA ILE A 12 13.52 10.80 -19.18
C ILE A 12 14.02 11.87 -20.13
N ASP A 13 13.37 12.02 -21.29
CA ASP A 13 13.75 12.98 -22.31
C ASP A 13 13.98 14.39 -21.68
N PRO A 14 15.15 15.02 -21.89
CA PRO A 14 15.43 16.36 -21.38
C PRO A 14 14.43 17.43 -21.83
N ALA A 15 13.74 17.23 -22.95
CA ALA A 15 12.72 18.15 -23.43
C ALA A 15 11.40 18.07 -22.62
N VAL A 16 11.19 17.01 -21.84
CA VAL A 16 10.01 16.89 -20.96
C VAL A 16 9.99 18.04 -19.97
N ARG A 17 8.88 18.75 -19.95
CA ARG A 17 8.65 19.85 -19.00
C ARG A 17 8.42 19.24 -17.62
N ARG A 18 9.15 19.74 -16.62
CA ARG A 18 9.09 19.28 -15.22
C ARG A 18 8.80 20.48 -14.34
N GLU A 19 7.79 20.34 -13.51
CA GLU A 19 7.35 21.38 -12.60
C GLU A 19 7.21 20.80 -11.20
N ILE A 20 7.67 21.52 -10.18
CA ILE A 20 7.35 21.22 -8.79
C ILE A 20 5.99 21.84 -8.51
N VAL A 21 5.04 21.04 -8.04
CA VAL A 21 3.67 21.47 -7.74
C VAL A 21 3.46 21.38 -6.25
N ASP A 22 3.18 22.49 -5.59
CA ASP A 22 2.78 22.48 -4.18
C ASP A 22 1.47 21.72 -4.02
N LEU A 23 1.45 20.80 -3.05
CA LEU A 23 0.28 19.98 -2.76
C LEU A 23 -0.45 20.56 -1.55
N GLU A 24 -1.75 20.72 -1.72
CA GLU A 24 -2.62 21.35 -0.72
C GLU A 24 -3.73 20.39 -0.30
N PRO A 25 -3.47 19.53 0.70
CA PRO A 25 -4.46 18.65 1.29
C PRO A 25 -5.75 19.38 1.65
N ALA A 26 -6.88 18.68 1.53
CA ALA A 26 -8.20 19.27 1.68
C ALA A 26 -8.49 19.87 3.08
N ASP A 27 -7.73 19.48 4.11
CA ASP A 27 -7.81 20.02 5.47
C ASP A 27 -6.87 21.22 5.72
N GLY A 28 -6.21 21.74 4.69
CA GLY A 28 -5.32 22.90 4.79
C GLY A 28 -3.99 22.63 5.52
N TRP A 29 -3.69 21.37 5.84
CA TRP A 29 -2.36 20.98 6.33
C TRP A 29 -1.33 21.04 5.20
N PRO A 30 -0.04 21.33 5.49
CA PRO A 30 1.00 21.30 4.46
C PRO A 30 1.12 19.90 3.82
N GLY A 31 0.97 19.81 2.50
CA GLY A 31 1.05 18.54 1.75
C GLY A 31 2.41 18.22 1.15
N GLY A 32 3.38 19.12 1.29
CA GLY A 32 4.65 19.04 0.57
C GLY A 32 4.48 19.42 -0.90
N ALA A 33 5.23 18.77 -1.78
CA ALA A 33 5.19 19.03 -3.22
C ALA A 33 5.20 17.74 -4.02
N GLY A 34 4.69 17.78 -5.24
CA GLY A 34 4.76 16.75 -6.27
C GLY A 34 5.66 17.18 -7.44
N VAL A 35 5.99 16.23 -8.33
CA VAL A 35 6.63 16.55 -9.61
C VAL A 35 5.67 16.24 -10.76
N LEU A 36 5.24 17.29 -11.45
CA LEU A 36 4.41 17.20 -12.65
C LEU A 36 5.31 17.14 -13.89
N TYR A 37 5.13 16.09 -14.68
CA TYR A 37 5.77 15.89 -15.96
C TYR A 37 4.75 16.13 -17.07
N ARG A 38 5.10 16.99 -18.04
CA ARG A 38 4.27 17.26 -19.23
C ARG A 38 5.09 17.04 -20.50
N PRO A 39 4.46 16.61 -21.59
CA PRO A 39 5.14 16.51 -22.88
C PRO A 39 5.72 17.87 -23.30
N PRO A 40 6.79 17.88 -24.14
CA PRO A 40 7.51 19.12 -24.46
C PRO A 40 6.70 20.19 -25.19
N ARG A 41 5.73 19.78 -26.03
CA ARG A 41 5.06 20.66 -27.02
C ARG A 41 3.53 20.63 -26.99
N GLN A 42 2.94 19.97 -25.98
CA GLN A 42 1.49 19.89 -25.82
C GLN A 42 1.12 20.00 -24.34
N ASP A 43 0.01 20.66 -24.06
CA ASP A 43 -0.63 20.66 -22.74
C ASP A 43 -1.69 19.56 -22.73
N PRO A 44 -1.50 18.47 -21.98
CA PRO A 44 -2.45 17.35 -21.97
C PRO A 44 -3.69 17.69 -21.16
N ASP A 45 -4.85 17.23 -21.63
CA ASP A 45 -6.11 17.24 -20.87
C ASP A 45 -6.15 16.17 -19.77
N VAL A 46 -5.34 15.11 -19.94
CA VAL A 46 -5.33 13.92 -19.09
C VAL A 46 -4.03 13.86 -18.29
N VAL A 47 -4.15 13.70 -16.97
CA VAL A 47 -3.03 13.47 -16.06
C VAL A 47 -3.18 12.15 -15.33
N VAL A 48 -2.09 11.39 -15.24
CA VAL A 48 -1.99 10.19 -14.40
C VAL A 48 -1.32 10.58 -13.09
N LEU A 49 -2.04 10.43 -11.98
CA LEU A 49 -1.58 10.69 -10.62
C LEU A 49 -1.11 9.39 -9.97
N ALA A 50 0.16 9.33 -9.59
CA ALA A 50 0.72 8.25 -8.78
C ALA A 50 1.05 8.75 -7.37
N MET A 51 0.55 8.04 -6.36
CA MET A 51 0.80 8.31 -4.95
C MET A 51 0.86 7.00 -4.17
N HIS A 52 1.66 6.95 -3.10
CA HIS A 52 1.78 5.80 -2.20
C HIS A 52 1.70 6.27 -0.75
N PRO A 53 1.08 5.50 0.17
CA PRO A 53 1.02 5.85 1.60
C PRO A 53 2.37 6.13 2.28
N ARG A 54 3.47 5.64 1.72
CA ARG A 54 4.81 5.53 2.38
C ARG A 54 6.00 5.70 1.43
N VAL A 55 5.77 5.87 0.13
CA VAL A 55 6.83 5.89 -0.88
C VAL A 55 6.68 7.15 -1.71
N ASP A 56 7.82 7.73 -2.08
CA ASP A 56 7.87 8.84 -3.01
C ASP A 56 7.75 8.35 -4.45
N PHE A 57 6.76 8.83 -5.18
CA PHE A 57 6.55 8.50 -6.59
C PHE A 57 6.93 9.63 -7.55
N PHE A 58 7.70 10.63 -7.12
CA PHE A 58 8.27 11.67 -7.99
C PHE A 58 8.86 11.09 -9.26
N ARG A 59 9.65 10.01 -9.15
CA ARG A 59 10.34 9.41 -10.28
C ARG A 59 9.75 8.07 -10.70
N HIS A 60 8.45 7.86 -10.49
CA HIS A 60 7.80 6.60 -10.80
C HIS A 60 8.09 6.11 -12.23
N TYR A 61 8.43 4.83 -12.37
CA TYR A 61 9.00 4.29 -13.60
C TYR A 61 8.11 4.35 -14.85
N LEU A 62 6.82 4.63 -14.71
CA LEU A 62 5.90 4.84 -15.84
C LEU A 62 5.87 6.26 -16.39
N ALA A 63 6.40 7.25 -15.66
CA ALA A 63 6.35 8.65 -16.09
C ALA A 63 6.94 8.87 -17.50
N PRO A 64 8.12 8.30 -17.87
CA PRO A 64 8.68 8.52 -19.20
C PRO A 64 7.80 8.00 -20.34
N GLY A 65 7.25 6.78 -20.19
CA GLY A 65 6.43 6.15 -21.23
C GLY A 65 5.09 6.86 -21.43
N LEU A 66 4.43 7.23 -20.33
CA LEU A 66 3.15 7.94 -20.37
C LEU A 66 3.30 9.35 -20.97
N VAL A 67 4.35 10.07 -20.59
CA VAL A 67 4.62 11.42 -21.09
C VAL A 67 5.05 11.41 -22.55
N ALA A 68 5.87 10.45 -22.97
CA ALA A 68 6.21 10.28 -24.39
C ALA A 68 4.98 9.98 -25.26
N ALA A 69 3.96 9.33 -24.68
CA ALA A 69 2.70 9.01 -25.36
C ALA A 69 1.67 10.14 -25.33
N GLY A 70 1.98 11.29 -24.71
CA GLY A 70 1.15 12.50 -24.73
C GLY A 70 0.34 12.78 -23.46
N TYR A 71 0.39 11.91 -22.46
CA TYR A 71 -0.29 12.10 -21.17
C TYR A 71 0.56 12.94 -20.20
N ALA A 72 -0.04 13.69 -19.29
CA ALA A 72 0.69 14.24 -18.15
C ALA A 72 0.86 13.19 -17.05
N PHE A 73 1.89 13.34 -16.21
CA PHE A 73 2.12 12.47 -15.07
C PHE A 73 2.46 13.30 -13.83
N LEU A 74 1.75 13.09 -12.73
CA LEU A 74 2.10 13.66 -11.43
C LEU A 74 2.53 12.54 -10.48
N GLY A 75 3.80 12.56 -10.08
CA GLY A 75 4.27 11.80 -8.94
C GLY A 75 4.14 12.63 -7.68
N ALA A 76 3.40 12.15 -6.69
CA ALA A 76 3.14 12.88 -5.45
C ALA A 76 3.40 11.99 -4.22
N PRO A 77 3.92 12.54 -3.11
CA PRO A 77 4.02 11.84 -1.85
C PRO A 77 2.70 12.03 -1.06
N THR A 78 2.64 11.43 0.11
CA THR A 78 1.62 11.80 1.10
C THR A 78 2.25 12.57 2.26
N ARG A 79 1.41 13.15 3.13
CA ARG A 79 1.87 13.81 4.36
C ARG A 79 2.69 12.90 5.29
N TYR A 80 2.65 11.58 5.10
CA TYR A 80 3.29 10.59 5.96
C TYR A 80 4.54 9.93 5.35
N LEU A 81 5.08 10.42 4.21
CA LEU A 81 6.26 9.84 3.54
C LEU A 81 7.42 9.52 4.50
N ASN A 82 7.72 10.41 5.45
CA ASN A 82 8.81 10.26 6.42
C ASN A 82 8.33 10.04 7.87
N HIS A 83 7.03 9.76 8.07
CA HIS A 83 6.43 9.59 9.39
C HIS A 83 5.24 8.62 9.35
N ASP A 84 5.49 7.42 8.85
CA ASP A 84 4.49 6.38 8.67
C ASP A 84 4.08 5.70 9.99
N ALA A 85 4.91 5.79 11.02
CA ALA A 85 4.66 5.21 12.34
C ALA A 85 3.34 5.69 12.98
N ASP A 86 2.81 6.84 12.59
CA ASP A 86 1.56 7.40 13.11
C ASP A 86 0.55 7.72 11.98
N ALA A 87 0.75 7.11 10.81
CA ALA A 87 -0.07 7.33 9.63
C ALA A 87 -1.52 6.86 9.87
N LEU A 88 -2.48 7.65 9.38
CA LEU A 88 -3.88 7.25 9.31
C LEU A 88 -4.31 7.28 7.83
N HIS A 89 -4.72 6.13 7.29
CA HIS A 89 -5.20 6.02 5.90
C HIS A 89 -6.37 6.96 5.61
N GLU A 90 -7.25 7.16 6.59
CA GLU A 90 -8.38 8.08 6.47
C GLU A 90 -7.93 9.53 6.22
N ARG A 91 -6.78 9.93 6.78
CA ARG A 91 -6.22 11.27 6.56
C ARG A 91 -5.49 11.39 5.22
N LEU A 92 -4.91 10.29 4.74
CA LEU A 92 -4.28 10.24 3.42
C LEU A 92 -5.27 10.58 2.30
N LEU A 93 -6.56 10.29 2.49
CA LEU A 93 -7.61 10.63 1.52
C LEU A 93 -7.71 12.14 1.29
N LEU A 94 -7.35 12.95 2.29
CA LEU A 94 -7.36 14.41 2.21
C LEU A 94 -6.21 14.93 1.33
N ASP A 95 -5.07 14.22 1.32
CA ASP A 95 -3.95 14.52 0.43
C ASP A 95 -4.33 14.22 -1.01
N VAL A 96 -5.01 13.09 -1.24
CA VAL A 96 -5.53 12.73 -2.57
C VAL A 96 -6.56 13.77 -3.05
N ALA A 97 -7.54 14.14 -2.20
CA ALA A 97 -8.54 15.15 -2.54
C ALA A 97 -7.92 16.50 -2.91
N GLY A 98 -6.99 16.97 -2.10
CA GLY A 98 -6.25 18.20 -2.35
C GLY A 98 -5.46 18.16 -3.66
N THR A 99 -4.78 17.05 -3.91
CA THR A 99 -4.01 16.86 -5.15
C THR A 99 -4.91 16.86 -6.38
N ILE A 100 -6.05 16.16 -6.34
CA ILE A 100 -7.01 16.16 -7.46
C ILE A 100 -7.54 17.57 -7.69
N ARG A 101 -7.91 18.31 -6.64
CA ARG A 101 -8.34 19.71 -6.76
C ARG A 101 -7.29 20.57 -7.45
N VAL A 102 -6.03 20.52 -7.01
CA VAL A 102 -4.92 21.28 -7.64
C VAL A 102 -4.76 20.91 -9.11
N LEU A 103 -4.91 19.63 -9.47
CA LEU A 103 -4.88 19.21 -10.87
C LEU A 103 -6.05 19.80 -11.69
N ARG A 104 -7.26 19.86 -11.11
CA ARG A 104 -8.43 20.47 -11.78
C ARG A 104 -8.27 21.99 -11.96
N GLU A 105 -7.74 22.69 -10.96
CA GLU A 105 -7.44 24.13 -11.03
C GLU A 105 -6.37 24.46 -12.08
N ARG A 106 -5.58 23.46 -12.49
CA ARG A 106 -4.59 23.52 -13.57
C ARG A 106 -5.12 23.00 -14.92
N ASP A 107 -6.43 23.03 -15.09
CA ASP A 107 -7.17 22.69 -16.30
C ASP A 107 -7.06 21.22 -16.77
N PHE A 108 -6.63 20.28 -15.92
CA PHE A 108 -6.69 18.87 -16.28
C PHE A 108 -8.15 18.37 -16.26
N ALA A 109 -8.70 18.16 -17.46
CA ALA A 109 -10.05 17.65 -17.68
C ALA A 109 -10.23 16.19 -17.22
N LYS A 110 -9.15 15.40 -17.14
CA LYS A 110 -9.18 14.01 -16.68
C LYS A 110 -8.05 13.68 -15.72
N VAL A 111 -8.38 13.07 -14.58
CA VAL A 111 -7.42 12.60 -13.56
C VAL A 111 -7.54 11.10 -13.39
N ILE A 112 -6.49 10.37 -13.74
CA ILE A 112 -6.43 8.91 -13.64
C ILE A 112 -5.53 8.52 -12.47
N LEU A 113 -6.03 7.68 -11.56
CA LEU A 113 -5.30 7.26 -10.38
C LEU A 113 -4.49 6.00 -10.66
N LEU A 114 -3.17 6.07 -10.55
CA LEU A 114 -2.25 4.93 -10.70
C LEU A 114 -1.80 4.42 -9.33
N GLY A 115 -2.48 3.40 -8.84
CA GLY A 115 -2.16 2.71 -7.59
C GLY A 115 -1.19 1.56 -7.80
N ASN A 116 0.11 1.83 -7.68
CA ASN A 116 1.13 0.77 -7.58
C ASN A 116 1.27 0.31 -6.12
N SER A 117 1.22 -1.01 -5.86
CA SER A 117 1.46 -1.56 -4.51
C SER A 117 0.44 -0.98 -3.51
N GLY A 118 0.87 -0.37 -2.41
CA GLY A 118 -0.02 0.31 -1.45
C GLY A 118 -0.72 1.55 -1.99
N GLY A 119 -0.28 2.10 -3.12
CA GLY A 119 -1.04 3.13 -3.84
C GLY A 119 -2.41 2.62 -4.31
N GLY A 120 -2.55 1.32 -4.57
CA GLY A 120 -3.80 0.71 -4.98
C GLY A 120 -4.87 0.79 -3.90
N THR A 121 -4.52 0.46 -2.66
CA THR A 121 -5.43 0.52 -1.51
C THR A 121 -5.76 1.95 -1.12
N LEU A 122 -4.79 2.87 -1.23
CA LEU A 122 -4.99 4.30 -1.05
C LEU A 122 -6.06 4.83 -2.00
N PHE A 123 -5.91 4.61 -3.30
CA PHE A 123 -6.85 5.16 -4.29
C PHE A 123 -8.20 4.44 -4.31
N ALA A 124 -8.25 3.12 -4.07
CA ALA A 124 -9.53 2.44 -3.92
C ALA A 124 -10.30 2.95 -2.70
N PHE A 125 -9.61 3.18 -1.58
CA PHE A 125 -10.23 3.76 -0.38
C PHE A 125 -10.70 5.21 -0.62
N TYR A 126 -9.90 6.00 -1.35
CA TYR A 126 -10.30 7.33 -1.77
C TYR A 126 -11.59 7.31 -2.59
N LEU A 127 -11.64 6.49 -3.64
CA LEU A 127 -12.78 6.41 -4.55
C LEU A 127 -14.05 5.91 -3.85
N GLU A 128 -13.93 4.97 -2.89
CA GLU A 128 -15.05 4.56 -2.04
C GLU A 128 -15.64 5.76 -1.28
N GLN A 129 -14.81 6.54 -0.58
CA GLN A 129 -15.28 7.67 0.21
C GLN A 129 -15.74 8.86 -0.66
N ALA A 130 -15.07 9.13 -1.78
CA ALA A 130 -15.45 10.17 -2.73
C ALA A 130 -16.80 9.85 -3.42
N GLY A 131 -17.06 8.57 -3.73
CA GLY A 131 -18.33 8.10 -4.28
C GLY A 131 -19.45 7.91 -3.25
N THR A 132 -19.15 8.07 -1.96
CA THR A 132 -20.13 7.98 -0.88
C THR A 132 -20.69 9.36 -0.56
N GLU A 133 -22.01 9.46 -0.38
CA GLU A 133 -22.69 10.69 0.05
C GLU A 133 -22.05 11.27 1.32
N PRO A 134 -21.81 12.60 1.42
CA PRO A 134 -21.05 13.21 2.52
C PRO A 134 -21.50 12.76 3.91
N ALA A 135 -22.80 12.70 4.17
CA ALA A 135 -23.35 12.30 5.48
C ALA A 135 -23.10 10.81 5.83
N ALA A 136 -22.81 9.96 4.84
CA ALA A 136 -22.55 8.53 5.01
C ALA A 136 -21.06 8.18 5.03
N ARG A 137 -20.16 9.12 4.71
CA ARG A 137 -18.70 8.91 4.77
C ARG A 137 -18.23 8.59 6.19
N LEU A 138 -17.05 8.01 6.31
CA LEU A 138 -16.43 7.69 7.60
C LEU A 138 -16.20 8.97 8.43
N GLU A 139 -16.67 8.97 9.68
CA GLU A 139 -16.42 10.08 10.62
C GLU A 139 -15.16 9.82 11.48
N ARG A 140 -14.76 8.54 11.61
CA ARG A 140 -13.70 8.12 12.53
C ARG A 140 -12.80 7.05 11.90
N ALA A 141 -11.52 7.13 12.23
CA ALA A 141 -10.56 6.06 11.99
C ALA A 141 -10.80 4.88 12.96
N PRO A 142 -10.22 3.68 12.72
CA PRO A 142 -10.37 2.53 13.61
C PRO A 142 -9.90 2.76 15.05
N SER A 143 -9.03 3.75 15.26
CA SER A 143 -8.57 4.22 16.57
C SER A 143 -9.59 5.11 17.31
N GLY A 144 -10.69 5.49 16.67
CA GLY A 144 -11.67 6.46 17.16
C GLY A 144 -11.32 7.94 16.89
N ASP A 145 -10.14 8.22 16.34
CA ASP A 145 -9.75 9.57 15.90
C ASP A 145 -10.77 10.11 14.88
N ARG A 146 -11.27 11.34 15.09
CA ARG A 146 -12.16 12.00 14.13
C ARG A 146 -11.38 12.32 12.84
N VAL A 147 -12.04 12.08 11.71
CA VAL A 147 -11.54 12.40 10.36
C VAL A 147 -12.58 13.24 9.63
N PRO A 148 -12.20 14.37 9.00
CA PRO A 148 -13.16 15.34 8.48
C PRO A 148 -13.69 14.98 7.08
N LEU A 149 -13.97 13.69 6.79
CA LEU A 149 -14.37 13.24 5.45
C LEU A 149 -15.80 13.65 5.08
N ARG A 150 -16.66 13.89 6.08
CA ARG A 150 -18.05 14.32 5.88
C ARG A 150 -18.15 15.81 5.57
N GLU A 151 -17.18 16.58 6.03
CA GLU A 151 -17.15 18.04 5.99
C GLU A 151 -16.38 18.59 4.80
N LEU A 152 -15.53 17.77 4.18
CA LEU A 152 -14.65 18.18 3.10
C LEU A 152 -15.11 17.63 1.75
N GLU A 153 -14.85 18.41 0.71
CA GLU A 153 -15.03 17.99 -0.67
C GLU A 153 -13.99 16.91 -1.02
N LEU A 154 -14.46 15.85 -1.67
CA LEU A 154 -13.63 14.76 -2.19
C LEU A 154 -13.89 14.67 -3.71
N PRO A 155 -13.15 15.45 -4.53
CA PRO A 155 -13.38 15.49 -5.97
C PRO A 155 -13.23 14.10 -6.63
N PRO A 156 -14.13 13.71 -7.54
CA PRO A 156 -14.00 12.43 -8.21
C PRO A 156 -12.77 12.39 -9.14
N ALA A 157 -12.24 11.18 -9.33
CA ALA A 157 -11.28 10.88 -10.40
C ALA A 157 -12.00 10.14 -11.55
N ASP A 158 -11.35 10.05 -12.71
CA ASP A 158 -11.96 9.54 -13.93
C ASP A 158 -11.62 8.06 -14.22
N GLY A 159 -10.57 7.51 -13.60
CA GLY A 159 -10.17 6.12 -13.78
C GLY A 159 -9.20 5.62 -12.71
N LEU A 160 -9.08 4.30 -12.59
CA LEU A 160 -8.20 3.63 -11.63
C LEU A 160 -7.33 2.58 -12.33
N ILE A 161 -6.03 2.61 -12.09
CA ILE A 161 -5.09 1.56 -12.49
C ILE A 161 -4.51 0.94 -11.21
N LEU A 162 -4.77 -0.34 -11.00
CA LEU A 162 -4.14 -1.14 -9.94
C LEU A 162 -2.98 -1.93 -10.54
N LEU A 163 -1.74 -1.60 -10.15
CA LEU A 163 -0.53 -2.20 -10.69
C LEU A 163 0.27 -2.89 -9.58
N ALA A 164 0.33 -4.24 -9.62
CA ALA A 164 0.94 -5.03 -8.55
C ALA A 164 0.46 -4.56 -7.15
N ALA A 165 -0.84 -4.30 -7.03
CA ALA A 165 -1.45 -3.75 -5.82
C ALA A 165 -1.77 -4.86 -4.81
N HIS A 166 -1.34 -4.69 -3.55
CA HIS A 166 -1.72 -5.59 -2.47
C HIS A 166 -3.15 -5.35 -2.00
N LEU A 167 -3.75 -6.34 -1.34
CA LEU A 167 -5.12 -6.25 -0.81
C LEU A 167 -5.31 -5.20 0.30
N GLY A 168 -4.22 -4.71 0.92
CA GLY A 168 -4.22 -3.76 2.04
C GLY A 168 -2.93 -3.90 2.81
N GLU A 169 -2.31 -2.84 3.33
CA GLU A 169 -1.09 -2.96 4.15
C GLU A 169 -1.33 -3.90 5.34
N GLY A 170 -2.48 -3.78 6.01
CA GLY A 170 -2.84 -4.67 7.10
C GLY A 170 -3.12 -6.10 6.66
N LYS A 171 -3.79 -6.30 5.52
CA LYS A 171 -4.05 -7.64 4.97
C LYS A 171 -2.75 -8.33 4.58
N PHE A 172 -1.86 -7.59 3.93
CA PHE A 172 -0.53 -8.01 3.55
C PHE A 172 0.28 -8.44 4.78
N LEU A 173 0.29 -7.61 5.83
CA LEU A 173 1.05 -7.90 7.05
C LEU A 173 0.47 -9.05 7.86
N LEU A 174 -0.86 -9.20 7.92
CA LEU A 174 -1.51 -10.31 8.62
C LEU A 174 -0.97 -11.67 8.18
N ASP A 175 -0.79 -11.85 6.86
CA ASP A 175 -0.25 -13.08 6.29
C ASP A 175 1.26 -13.27 6.53
N ARG A 176 1.94 -12.27 7.10
CA ARG A 176 3.38 -12.22 7.32
C ARG A 176 3.79 -12.04 8.78
N LEU A 177 2.83 -11.85 9.68
CA LEU A 177 3.09 -11.89 11.11
C LEU A 177 3.62 -13.27 11.45
N ASP A 178 4.76 -13.35 12.13
CA ASP A 178 5.27 -14.62 12.62
C ASP A 178 4.47 -15.06 13.84
N PRO A 179 3.64 -16.11 13.73
CA PRO A 179 2.80 -16.53 14.85
C PRO A 179 3.57 -17.29 15.93
N SER A 180 4.83 -17.65 15.68
CA SER A 180 5.65 -18.37 16.66
C SER A 180 6.26 -17.46 17.73
N VAL A 181 6.09 -16.13 17.64
CA VAL A 181 6.49 -15.20 18.70
C VAL A 181 5.62 -15.42 19.94
N ILE A 182 6.23 -15.93 21.01
CA ILE A 182 5.53 -16.18 22.29
C ILE A 182 5.42 -14.89 23.12
N ASP A 183 6.45 -14.06 23.09
CA ASP A 183 6.55 -12.84 23.89
C ASP A 183 7.03 -11.68 23.00
N GLU A 184 6.24 -10.59 22.93
CA GLU A 184 6.62 -9.40 22.14
C GLU A 184 7.79 -8.63 22.78
N ALA A 185 8.05 -8.80 24.08
CA ALA A 185 9.22 -8.23 24.75
C ALA A 185 10.49 -9.09 24.56
N ASN A 186 10.35 -10.33 24.11
CA ASN A 186 11.44 -11.25 23.81
C ASN A 186 11.23 -11.91 22.43
N PRO A 187 11.51 -11.20 21.32
CA PRO A 187 11.16 -11.65 19.98
C PRO A 187 11.93 -12.90 19.48
N THR A 188 12.98 -13.31 20.20
CA THR A 188 13.69 -14.58 19.94
C THR A 188 13.08 -15.77 20.69
N ALA A 189 12.10 -15.56 21.56
CA ALA A 189 11.30 -16.64 22.13
C ALA A 189 10.34 -17.20 21.07
N VAL A 190 10.50 -18.49 20.77
CA VAL A 190 9.85 -19.17 19.63
C VAL A 190 9.00 -20.33 20.13
N ASN A 191 7.77 -20.44 19.63
CA ASN A 191 6.97 -21.65 19.68
C ASN A 191 7.32 -22.53 18.49
N SER A 192 8.09 -23.60 18.71
CA SER A 192 8.56 -24.48 17.64
C SER A 192 7.44 -25.13 16.83
N ARG A 193 6.23 -25.32 17.39
CA ARG A 193 5.08 -25.85 16.64
C ARG A 193 4.58 -24.93 15.54
N LEU A 194 4.87 -23.63 15.65
CA LEU A 194 4.44 -22.58 14.72
C LEU A 194 5.61 -21.98 13.95
N ASP A 195 6.83 -22.42 14.21
CA ASP A 195 8.02 -21.88 13.55
C ASP A 195 8.14 -22.43 12.14
N MET A 196 7.82 -21.61 11.14
CA MET A 196 7.95 -22.01 9.74
C MET A 196 9.40 -22.24 9.28
N TYR A 197 10.39 -21.90 10.11
CA TYR A 197 11.81 -22.14 9.84
C TYR A 197 12.35 -23.39 10.58
N ASP A 198 11.49 -24.14 11.27
CA ASP A 198 11.83 -25.44 11.85
C ASP A 198 11.67 -26.56 10.79
N PRO A 199 12.70 -27.37 10.50
CA PRO A 199 12.60 -28.51 9.59
C PRO A 199 11.47 -29.48 9.93
N ALA A 200 11.09 -29.61 11.22
CA ALA A 200 9.97 -30.44 11.65
C ALA A 200 8.62 -29.98 11.06
N ASN A 201 8.50 -28.70 10.69
CA ASN A 201 7.30 -28.12 10.09
C ASN A 201 7.34 -28.12 8.55
N GLY A 202 8.42 -28.62 7.94
CA GLY A 202 8.58 -28.70 6.48
C GLY A 202 9.53 -27.66 5.87
N TYR A 203 10.23 -26.89 6.71
CA TYR A 203 11.27 -25.97 6.28
C TYR A 203 12.44 -26.70 5.61
N ARG A 204 12.92 -26.10 4.53
CA ARG A 204 14.20 -26.38 3.89
C ARG A 204 14.86 -25.04 3.57
N PRO A 205 16.14 -24.84 3.92
CA PRO A 205 16.86 -23.62 3.56
C PRO A 205 16.77 -23.32 2.07
N MET A 206 16.55 -22.06 1.71
CA MET A 206 16.31 -21.66 0.31
C MET A 206 17.43 -22.12 -0.65
N ALA A 207 18.69 -22.12 -0.18
CA ALA A 207 19.85 -22.57 -0.95
C ALA A 207 19.85 -24.08 -1.26
N GLU A 208 19.13 -24.88 -0.47
CA GLU A 208 19.03 -26.33 -0.64
C GLU A 208 17.79 -26.76 -1.45
N GLY A 209 16.89 -25.82 -1.72
CA GLY A 209 15.67 -26.04 -2.50
C GLY A 209 14.39 -25.58 -1.78
N PRO A 210 13.22 -25.82 -2.37
CA PRO A 210 11.96 -25.34 -1.82
C PRO A 210 11.51 -26.14 -0.59
N SER A 211 10.88 -25.44 0.35
CA SER A 211 10.17 -26.04 1.48
C SER A 211 8.86 -26.71 1.05
N ARG A 212 8.29 -27.55 1.92
CA ARG A 212 6.97 -28.17 1.74
C ARG A 212 6.24 -28.24 3.06
N TYR A 213 5.18 -27.44 3.21
CA TYR A 213 4.43 -27.37 4.47
C TYR A 213 3.19 -28.27 4.43
N ALA A 214 2.95 -29.01 5.50
CA ALA A 214 1.75 -29.84 5.61
C ALA A 214 0.48 -28.97 5.73
N ALA A 215 -0.62 -29.40 5.11
CA ALA A 215 -1.89 -28.66 5.14
C ALA A 215 -2.40 -28.36 6.56
N GLY A 216 -2.23 -29.30 7.50
CA GLY A 216 -2.58 -29.11 8.91
C GLY A 216 -1.75 -28.03 9.59
N PHE A 217 -0.43 -27.98 9.32
CA PHE A 217 0.45 -26.92 9.81
C PHE A 217 0.02 -25.56 9.24
N LEU A 218 -0.24 -25.47 7.92
CA LEU A 218 -0.67 -24.22 7.29
C LEU A 218 -1.97 -23.68 7.90
N ALA A 219 -2.94 -24.55 8.20
CA ALA A 219 -4.18 -24.15 8.85
C ALA A 219 -3.94 -23.62 10.28
N GLU A 220 -3.14 -24.32 11.09
CA GLU A 220 -2.75 -23.89 12.45
C GLU A 220 -1.97 -22.57 12.40
N PHE A 221 -1.03 -22.43 11.47
CA PHE A 221 -0.20 -21.25 11.26
C PHE A 221 -1.04 -20.02 10.92
N ARG A 222 -1.94 -20.10 9.92
CA ARG A 222 -2.82 -18.98 9.54
C ARG A 222 -3.77 -18.58 10.67
N ALA A 223 -4.31 -19.54 11.40
CA ALA A 223 -5.14 -19.26 12.58
C ALA A 223 -4.34 -18.52 13.66
N ALA A 224 -3.10 -18.95 13.92
CA ALA A 224 -2.24 -18.33 14.91
C ALA A 224 -1.77 -16.92 14.50
N GLN A 225 -1.59 -16.64 13.21
CA GLN A 225 -1.31 -15.28 12.71
C GLN A 225 -2.45 -14.32 13.06
N ARG A 226 -3.69 -14.77 12.84
CA ARG A 226 -4.90 -14.02 13.22
C ARG A 226 -4.95 -13.77 14.72
N VAL A 227 -4.68 -14.77 15.55
CA VAL A 227 -4.65 -14.61 17.02
C VAL A 227 -3.58 -13.60 17.46
N ARG A 228 -2.39 -13.62 16.85
CA ARG A 228 -1.34 -12.62 17.14
C ARG A 228 -1.80 -11.21 16.75
N CYS A 229 -2.40 -11.04 15.57
CA CYS A 229 -2.97 -9.75 15.14
C CYS A 229 -4.05 -9.26 16.12
N GLU A 230 -4.97 -10.13 16.55
CA GLU A 230 -6.02 -9.78 17.53
C GLU A 230 -5.44 -9.29 18.86
N ARG A 231 -4.33 -9.88 19.32
CA ARG A 231 -3.64 -9.46 20.55
C ARG A 231 -3.01 -8.08 20.41
N LEU A 232 -2.36 -7.80 19.28
CA LEU A 232 -1.80 -6.47 18.99
C LEU A 232 -2.90 -5.42 18.84
N ASP A 233 -3.99 -5.76 18.13
CA ASP A 233 -5.15 -4.89 17.96
C ASP A 233 -5.79 -4.52 19.28
N ARG A 234 -6.02 -5.49 20.17
CA ARG A 234 -6.61 -5.25 21.47
C ARG A 234 -5.76 -4.29 22.31
N LEU A 235 -4.45 -4.52 22.35
CA LEU A 235 -3.53 -3.63 23.06
C LEU A 235 -3.57 -2.19 22.50
N ALA A 236 -3.56 -2.06 21.16
CA ALA A 236 -3.67 -0.77 20.51
C ALA A 236 -5.00 -0.07 20.80
N LEU A 237 -6.12 -0.80 20.76
CA LEU A 237 -7.45 -0.27 21.06
C LEU A 237 -7.55 0.21 22.50
N GLU A 238 -7.16 -0.61 23.47
CA GLU A 238 -7.10 -0.23 24.89
C GLU A 238 -6.32 1.08 25.06
N TRP A 239 -5.20 1.21 24.33
CA TRP A 239 -4.37 2.40 24.41
C TRP A 239 -5.02 3.66 23.81
N CYS A 240 -5.73 3.50 22.70
CA CYS A 240 -6.49 4.57 22.05
C CYS A 240 -7.70 5.01 22.89
N GLU A 241 -8.42 4.06 23.49
CA GLU A 241 -9.57 4.29 24.36
C GLU A 241 -9.18 5.03 25.64
N GLU A 242 -8.07 4.62 26.28
CA GLU A 242 -7.53 5.33 27.44
C GLU A 242 -7.20 6.79 27.09
N ALA A 243 -6.50 7.02 25.98
CA ALA A 243 -6.15 8.37 25.54
C ALA A 243 -7.41 9.21 25.21
N ALA A 244 -8.44 8.61 24.62
CA ALA A 244 -9.72 9.27 24.34
C ALA A 244 -10.45 9.66 25.63
N TYR A 245 -10.49 8.76 26.61
CA TYR A 245 -11.05 9.02 27.95
C TYR A 245 -10.38 10.23 28.62
N PHE A 246 -9.06 10.29 28.62
CA PHE A 246 -8.33 11.40 29.21
C PHE A 246 -8.44 12.70 28.41
N ARG A 247 -8.58 12.65 27.07
CA ARG A 247 -8.89 13.84 26.25
C ARG A 247 -10.25 14.45 26.61
N ALA A 248 -11.27 13.63 26.81
CA ALA A 248 -12.58 14.10 27.24
C ALA A 248 -12.52 14.81 28.60
N LYS A 249 -11.79 14.23 29.56
CA LYS A 249 -11.55 14.87 30.87
C LYS A 249 -10.77 16.18 30.75
N LEU A 250 -9.72 16.21 29.92
CA LEU A 250 -8.90 17.40 29.71
C LEU A 250 -9.71 18.60 29.17
N GLY A 251 -10.71 18.32 28.32
CA GLY A 251 -11.62 19.34 27.79
C GLY A 251 -12.44 20.08 28.85
N ALA A 252 -12.69 19.44 29.99
CA ALA A 252 -13.46 19.97 31.12
C ALA A 252 -12.59 20.22 32.38
N ALA A 253 -11.27 20.17 32.26
CA ALA A 253 -10.37 20.17 33.41
C ALA A 253 -10.04 21.57 33.95
N GLU A 254 -10.15 21.71 35.27
CA GLU A 254 -9.65 22.87 36.02
C GLU A 254 -8.13 23.05 35.85
N PRO A 255 -7.60 24.29 35.88
CA PRO A 255 -6.19 24.59 35.58
C PRO A 255 -5.17 23.70 36.30
N ALA A 256 -5.40 23.37 37.56
CA ALA A 256 -4.51 22.53 38.38
C ALA A 256 -4.44 21.06 37.91
N GLU A 257 -5.49 20.52 37.30
CA GLU A 257 -5.53 19.12 36.84
C GLU A 257 -5.03 18.94 35.40
N ARG A 258 -5.02 20.02 34.61
CA ARG A 258 -4.67 19.99 33.18
C ARG A 258 -3.32 19.32 32.92
N PRO A 259 -2.21 19.64 33.63
CA PRO A 259 -0.92 19.00 33.34
C PRO A 259 -0.93 17.49 33.55
N ARG A 260 -1.65 17.00 34.58
CA ARG A 260 -1.79 15.56 34.85
C ARG A 260 -2.59 14.88 33.76
N LEU A 261 -3.76 15.41 33.41
CA LEU A 261 -4.65 14.83 32.40
C LEU A 261 -4.04 14.89 30.99
N ALA A 262 -3.31 15.98 30.68
CA ALA A 262 -2.63 16.13 29.40
C ALA A 262 -1.59 15.04 29.15
N ARG A 263 -0.87 14.57 30.18
CA ARG A 263 0.09 13.46 30.03
C ARG A 263 -0.60 12.21 29.48
N TYR A 264 -1.70 11.79 30.09
CA TYR A 264 -2.44 10.62 29.64
C TYR A 264 -3.21 10.84 28.32
N ALA A 265 -3.72 12.04 28.09
CA ALA A 265 -4.51 12.38 26.91
C ALA A 265 -3.68 12.50 25.62
N LEU A 266 -2.43 12.96 25.75
CA LEU A 266 -1.55 13.34 24.64
C LEU A 266 -0.40 12.35 24.41
N GLN A 267 0.01 11.59 25.43
CA GLN A 267 1.07 10.60 25.27
C GLN A 267 0.65 9.53 24.26
N ARG A 268 1.45 9.39 23.19
CA ARG A 268 1.30 8.35 22.17
C ARG A 268 2.13 7.15 22.59
N ARG A 269 1.48 6.01 22.81
CA ARG A 269 2.17 4.73 22.99
C ARG A 269 2.45 4.08 21.65
N TYR A 270 3.60 3.43 21.58
CA TYR A 270 4.09 2.73 20.39
C TYR A 270 4.16 1.24 20.65
N LEU A 271 3.70 0.48 19.68
CA LEU A 271 3.98 -0.94 19.52
C LEU A 271 5.36 -1.08 18.89
N LEU A 272 6.17 -1.97 19.46
CA LEU A 272 7.33 -2.54 18.76
C LEU A 272 6.92 -3.93 18.27
N VAL A 273 6.76 -4.08 16.96
CA VAL A 273 6.31 -5.33 16.35
C VAL A 273 7.51 -6.01 15.71
N TYR A 274 7.75 -7.27 16.09
CA TYR A 274 8.86 -8.07 15.57
C TYR A 274 8.38 -9.19 14.66
N ARG A 275 9.26 -9.65 13.76
CA ARG A 275 9.03 -10.86 12.95
C ARG A 275 7.76 -10.77 12.11
N THR A 276 7.88 -9.97 11.05
CA THR A 276 6.81 -9.55 10.15
C THR A 276 7.08 -9.94 8.69
N LEU A 277 7.89 -10.99 8.48
CA LEU A 277 8.18 -11.59 7.17
C LEU A 277 8.11 -13.13 7.26
N ALA A 278 7.03 -13.65 7.84
CA ALA A 278 6.77 -15.06 8.00
C ALA A 278 5.54 -15.50 7.19
N ASP A 279 5.76 -15.76 5.90
CA ASP A 279 4.76 -16.30 4.99
C ASP A 279 5.28 -17.60 4.34
N PRO A 280 4.65 -18.77 4.59
CA PRO A 280 5.03 -20.05 3.98
C PRO A 280 5.16 -20.01 2.45
N ARG A 281 4.41 -19.14 1.77
CA ARG A 281 4.44 -18.96 0.30
C ARG A 281 5.79 -18.48 -0.23
N TYR A 282 6.65 -17.91 0.61
CA TYR A 282 8.02 -17.51 0.25
C TYR A 282 8.92 -18.70 -0.04
N LEU A 283 8.71 -19.82 0.65
CA LEU A 283 9.60 -20.98 0.56
C LEU A 283 8.93 -22.20 -0.07
N ASP A 284 7.60 -22.24 -0.11
CA ASP A 284 6.82 -23.28 -0.79
C ASP A 284 6.13 -22.73 -2.05
N PRO A 285 6.69 -22.96 -3.25
CA PRO A 285 6.15 -22.45 -4.50
C PRO A 285 4.88 -23.17 -4.94
N THR A 286 4.46 -24.23 -4.24
CA THR A 286 3.20 -24.93 -4.53
C THR A 286 1.98 -24.20 -3.95
N LEU A 287 2.20 -23.30 -2.98
CA LEU A 287 1.19 -22.39 -2.47
C LEU A 287 1.09 -21.19 -3.40
N ASP A 288 -0.10 -20.84 -3.90
CA ASP A 288 -0.30 -19.81 -4.93
C ASP A 288 0.68 -19.93 -6.14
N PRO A 289 0.71 -21.05 -6.90
CA PRO A 289 1.71 -21.27 -7.95
C PRO A 289 1.81 -20.12 -8.97
N SER A 290 3.05 -19.64 -9.20
CA SER A 290 3.32 -18.53 -10.13
C SER A 290 4.77 -18.60 -10.66
N GLU A 291 5.19 -17.60 -11.42
CA GLU A 291 6.55 -17.49 -11.99
C GLU A 291 7.57 -16.92 -11.00
N ARG A 292 7.16 -16.73 -9.74
CA ARG A 292 8.01 -16.13 -8.72
C ARG A 292 9.16 -17.08 -8.32
N PRO A 293 10.34 -16.54 -8.03
CA PRO A 293 11.37 -17.29 -7.33
C PRO A 293 11.01 -17.45 -5.85
N LEU A 294 11.77 -18.29 -5.13
CA LEU A 294 11.67 -18.34 -3.67
C LEU A 294 12.15 -17.02 -3.06
N GLY A 295 11.60 -16.69 -1.90
CA GLY A 295 11.95 -15.53 -1.10
C GLY A 295 10.87 -14.44 -1.07
N SER A 296 11.31 -13.25 -0.67
CA SER A 296 10.50 -12.03 -0.58
C SER A 296 11.30 -10.83 -1.11
N ILE A 297 10.60 -9.79 -1.56
CA ILE A 297 11.22 -8.51 -1.96
C ILE A 297 11.95 -7.85 -0.78
N PHE A 298 11.60 -8.21 0.46
CA PHE A 298 12.20 -7.67 1.69
C PHE A 298 13.40 -8.50 2.20
N SER A 299 13.72 -9.61 1.55
CA SER A 299 14.89 -10.44 1.91
C SER A 299 16.07 -10.24 0.95
N PHE A 300 15.88 -9.50 -0.14
CA PHE A 300 16.91 -9.15 -1.12
C PHE A 300 17.70 -10.36 -1.66
N GLY A 301 16.98 -11.44 -2.01
CA GLY A 301 17.57 -12.68 -2.52
C GLY A 301 18.20 -13.58 -1.45
N ARG A 302 18.05 -13.22 -0.16
CA ARG A 302 18.44 -14.08 0.97
C ARG A 302 17.24 -14.86 1.47
N ASP A 303 17.52 -15.87 2.31
CA ASP A 303 16.50 -16.64 2.99
C ASP A 303 15.59 -15.72 3.85
N PRO A 304 14.24 -15.85 3.76
CA PRO A 304 13.29 -15.03 4.50
C PRO A 304 13.51 -14.97 6.01
N VAL A 305 14.13 -15.98 6.63
CA VAL A 305 14.47 -15.95 8.06
C VAL A 305 15.30 -14.71 8.41
N VAL A 306 16.20 -14.29 7.51
CA VAL A 306 17.06 -13.10 7.68
C VAL A 306 16.22 -11.83 7.73
N GLY A 307 15.23 -11.70 6.85
CA GLY A 307 14.32 -10.56 6.86
C GLY A 307 13.42 -10.57 8.08
N ASN A 308 12.91 -11.75 8.45
CA ASN A 308 11.99 -11.90 9.57
C ASN A 308 12.62 -11.50 10.91
N TYR A 309 13.88 -11.85 11.15
CA TYR A 309 14.63 -11.39 12.33
C TYR A 309 15.33 -10.04 12.14
N GLY A 310 15.27 -9.46 10.93
CA GLY A 310 15.90 -8.18 10.56
C GLY A 310 14.88 -7.07 10.28
N ASP A 311 14.92 -6.50 9.08
CA ASP A 311 14.26 -5.24 8.68
C ASP A 311 12.77 -5.38 8.32
N GLY A 312 12.04 -6.28 8.99
CA GLY A 312 10.61 -6.47 8.76
C GLY A 312 9.76 -5.19 8.82
N LEU A 313 8.54 -5.27 8.29
CA LEU A 313 7.59 -4.17 8.22
C LEU A 313 6.97 -3.82 9.58
N ALA A 314 6.38 -2.62 9.67
CA ALA A 314 5.61 -2.13 10.82
C ALA A 314 6.35 -2.17 12.17
N ARG A 315 7.69 -2.05 12.15
CA ARG A 315 8.57 -2.20 13.31
C ARG A 315 8.15 -1.36 14.52
N ALA A 316 7.91 -0.07 14.31
CA ALA A 316 7.55 0.87 15.36
C ALA A 316 6.32 1.64 14.90
N MET A 317 5.19 1.43 15.57
CA MET A 317 3.90 2.01 15.20
C MET A 317 3.22 2.60 16.43
N SER A 318 2.67 3.81 16.32
CA SER A 318 1.70 4.26 17.32
C SER A 318 0.49 3.34 17.30
N ALA A 319 -0.23 3.24 18.43
CA ALA A 319 -1.45 2.43 18.51
C ALA A 319 -2.44 2.73 17.37
N ARG A 320 -2.67 4.02 17.10
CA ARG A 320 -3.60 4.43 16.04
C ARG A 320 -3.05 4.14 14.64
N GLY A 321 -1.74 4.30 14.44
CA GLY A 321 -1.10 4.00 13.16
C GLY A 321 -1.16 2.52 12.83
N TRP A 322 -0.97 1.65 13.84
CA TRP A 322 -1.19 0.22 13.69
C TRP A 322 -2.62 -0.10 13.25
N LEU A 323 -3.63 0.41 13.97
CA LEU A 323 -5.03 0.10 13.69
C LEU A 323 -5.50 0.60 12.32
N SER A 324 -5.02 1.76 11.88
CA SER A 324 -5.40 2.34 10.58
C SER A 324 -4.65 1.70 9.40
N THR A 325 -3.37 1.35 9.57
CA THR A 325 -2.50 0.90 8.46
C THR A 325 -2.24 -0.60 8.46
N TRP A 326 -1.76 -1.15 9.57
CA TRP A 326 -1.10 -2.47 9.61
C TRP A 326 -1.90 -3.58 10.27
N SER A 327 -3.01 -3.26 10.93
CA SER A 327 -3.96 -4.26 11.39
C SER A 327 -4.72 -4.87 10.22
N GLY A 328 -4.53 -6.17 9.96
CA GLY A 328 -5.30 -6.89 8.94
C GLY A 328 -6.76 -7.15 9.29
N LEU A 329 -7.17 -6.83 10.53
CA LEU A 329 -8.52 -7.04 11.03
C LEU A 329 -9.28 -5.72 11.23
N ARG A 330 -8.58 -4.59 11.36
CA ARG A 330 -9.18 -3.29 11.69
C ARG A 330 -8.97 -2.21 10.63
N SER A 331 -7.91 -2.29 9.82
CA SER A 331 -7.61 -1.26 8.83
C SER A 331 -8.77 -1.09 7.85
N ASN A 332 -9.07 0.18 7.57
CA ASN A 332 -10.07 0.51 6.57
C ASN A 332 -9.54 0.37 5.13
N ALA A 333 -8.22 0.41 4.92
CA ALA A 333 -7.62 0.36 3.59
C ALA A 333 -7.48 -1.08 3.07
N ALA A 334 -8.61 -1.72 2.79
CA ALA A 334 -8.69 -3.08 2.28
C ALA A 334 -9.47 -3.16 0.97
N LEU A 335 -8.84 -3.64 -0.10
CA LEU A 335 -9.41 -3.72 -1.46
C LEU A 335 -10.70 -4.53 -1.51
N GLU A 336 -10.78 -5.63 -0.76
CA GLU A 336 -12.00 -6.45 -0.69
C GLU A 336 -13.23 -5.68 -0.18
N ARG A 337 -12.99 -4.62 0.59
CA ARG A 337 -14.04 -3.75 1.13
C ARG A 337 -14.28 -2.53 0.26
N THR A 338 -13.22 -1.92 -0.28
CA THR A 338 -13.32 -0.63 -0.98
C THR A 338 -13.68 -0.79 -2.46
N LEU A 339 -13.14 -1.79 -3.14
CA LEU A 339 -13.34 -1.99 -4.58
C LEU A 339 -14.79 -2.24 -5.01
N PRO A 340 -15.68 -2.89 -4.22
CA PRO A 340 -17.09 -3.01 -4.58
C PRO A 340 -17.81 -1.67 -4.80
N ALA A 341 -17.35 -0.59 -4.15
CA ALA A 341 -17.91 0.76 -4.30
C ALA A 341 -17.24 1.58 -5.43
N VAL A 342 -16.12 1.10 -5.99
CA VAL A 342 -15.41 1.79 -7.07
C VAL A 342 -16.14 1.55 -8.39
N THR A 343 -16.60 2.63 -9.03
CA THR A 343 -17.42 2.56 -10.26
C THR A 343 -16.73 3.11 -11.52
N VAL A 344 -15.61 3.83 -11.36
CA VAL A 344 -14.84 4.39 -12.48
C VAL A 344 -14.18 3.28 -13.31
N PRO A 345 -13.91 3.49 -14.62
CA PRO A 345 -13.15 2.54 -15.42
C PRO A 345 -11.87 2.08 -14.70
N THR A 346 -11.70 0.76 -14.60
CA THR A 346 -10.63 0.18 -13.77
C THR A 346 -9.78 -0.83 -14.55
N LEU A 347 -8.46 -0.65 -14.52
CA LEU A 347 -7.48 -1.59 -15.06
C LEU A 347 -6.72 -2.27 -13.92
N VAL A 348 -6.72 -3.60 -13.86
CA VAL A 348 -5.99 -4.38 -12.84
C VAL A 348 -4.89 -5.20 -13.50
N LEU A 349 -3.65 -4.98 -13.07
CA LEU A 349 -2.45 -5.57 -13.67
C LEU A 349 -1.64 -6.34 -12.62
N ALA A 350 -1.53 -7.65 -12.83
CA ALA A 350 -0.74 -8.54 -11.98
C ALA A 350 0.67 -8.76 -12.57
N ALA A 351 1.69 -8.74 -11.72
CA ALA A 351 3.05 -9.16 -12.07
C ALA A 351 3.20 -10.65 -11.71
N ARG A 352 3.38 -11.52 -12.72
CA ARG A 352 3.28 -12.98 -12.50
C ARG A 352 4.45 -13.59 -11.73
N ALA A 353 5.57 -12.88 -11.63
CA ALA A 353 6.75 -13.29 -10.87
C ALA A 353 6.98 -12.42 -9.61
N ASP A 354 5.95 -11.72 -9.14
CA ASP A 354 5.98 -11.01 -7.87
C ASP A 354 6.08 -12.00 -6.69
N MET A 355 6.98 -11.72 -5.75
CA MET A 355 7.25 -12.58 -4.58
C MET A 355 6.33 -12.27 -3.40
N ASP A 356 5.59 -11.17 -3.45
CA ASP A 356 4.84 -10.67 -2.32
C ASP A 356 3.38 -10.36 -2.66
N ILE A 357 3.08 -10.00 -3.92
CA ILE A 357 1.71 -9.76 -4.38
C ILE A 357 1.33 -10.85 -5.38
N TYR A 358 0.47 -11.78 -4.95
CA TYR A 358 0.23 -12.98 -5.74
C TYR A 358 -0.81 -12.73 -6.85
N PRO A 359 -0.69 -13.32 -8.05
CA PRO A 359 -1.68 -13.15 -9.12
C PRO A 359 -3.12 -13.48 -8.70
N ALA A 360 -3.30 -14.47 -7.82
CA ALA A 360 -4.59 -14.82 -7.23
C ALA A 360 -5.21 -13.68 -6.41
N GLU A 361 -4.39 -12.90 -5.70
CA GLU A 361 -4.85 -11.73 -4.93
C GLU A 361 -5.27 -10.59 -5.87
N CYS A 362 -4.51 -10.35 -6.94
CA CYS A 362 -4.89 -9.38 -7.97
C CYS A 362 -6.20 -9.79 -8.67
N ARG A 363 -6.39 -11.09 -8.93
CA ARG A 363 -7.64 -11.61 -9.51
C ARG A 363 -8.82 -11.41 -8.56
N ARG A 364 -8.66 -11.71 -7.27
CA ARG A 364 -9.69 -11.43 -6.25
C ARG A 364 -10.06 -9.94 -6.20
N ALA A 365 -9.06 -9.05 -6.29
CA ALA A 365 -9.31 -7.62 -6.35
C ALA A 365 -10.10 -7.22 -7.61
N PHE A 366 -9.72 -7.75 -8.78
CA PHE A 366 -10.47 -7.54 -10.02
C PHE A 366 -11.91 -8.04 -9.93
N GLU A 367 -12.14 -9.23 -9.38
CA GLU A 367 -13.48 -9.81 -9.23
C GLU A 367 -14.36 -8.98 -8.28
N ALA A 368 -13.78 -8.44 -7.20
CA ALA A 368 -14.45 -7.58 -6.24
C ALA A 368 -14.75 -6.16 -6.75
N CYS A 369 -14.12 -5.72 -7.84
CA CYS A 369 -14.28 -4.36 -8.36
C CYS A 369 -15.70 -4.09 -8.88
N GLY A 370 -16.34 -3.03 -8.38
CA GLY A 370 -17.70 -2.61 -8.76
C GLY A 370 -17.82 -1.92 -10.12
N ALA A 371 -16.70 -1.65 -10.79
CA ALA A 371 -16.68 -0.98 -12.08
C ALA A 371 -17.29 -1.88 -13.16
N ARG A 372 -18.20 -1.31 -13.97
CA ARG A 372 -18.76 -2.02 -15.14
C ARG A 372 -17.72 -2.17 -16.24
N ASP A 373 -16.93 -1.12 -16.44
CA ASP A 373 -15.79 -1.13 -17.33
C ASP A 373 -14.55 -1.52 -16.52
N ARG A 374 -14.16 -2.79 -16.64
CA ARG A 374 -12.99 -3.32 -15.95
C ARG A 374 -12.21 -4.25 -16.84
N THR A 375 -10.89 -4.06 -16.86
CA THR A 375 -9.95 -4.89 -17.61
C THR A 375 -8.94 -5.53 -16.67
N TYR A 376 -8.60 -6.80 -16.92
CA TYR A 376 -7.58 -7.53 -16.17
C TYR A 376 -6.44 -7.95 -17.11
N GLY A 377 -5.20 -7.73 -16.66
CA GLY A 377 -4.00 -8.12 -17.38
C GLY A 377 -2.95 -8.74 -16.47
N GLU A 378 -2.09 -9.56 -17.06
CA GLU A 378 -1.00 -10.22 -16.36
C GLU A 378 0.31 -10.02 -17.13
N LEU A 379 1.37 -9.69 -16.41
CA LEU A 379 2.71 -9.50 -16.96
C LEU A 379 3.56 -10.73 -16.64
N ALA A 380 3.75 -11.59 -17.64
CA ALA A 380 4.66 -12.74 -17.54
C ALA A 380 6.08 -12.29 -17.17
N TRP A 381 6.73 -13.05 -16.28
CA TRP A 381 8.11 -12.91 -15.83
C TRP A 381 8.48 -11.50 -15.34
N ALA A 382 7.50 -10.80 -14.76
CA ALA A 382 7.67 -9.50 -14.15
C ALA A 382 7.63 -9.62 -12.62
N GLY A 383 8.64 -9.06 -11.95
CA GLY A 383 8.63 -8.92 -10.49
C GLY A 383 7.86 -7.68 -10.02
N HIS A 384 7.83 -7.45 -8.71
CA HIS A 384 7.04 -6.36 -8.08
C HIS A 384 7.29 -4.97 -8.67
N TYR A 385 8.56 -4.61 -8.90
CA TYR A 385 8.97 -3.32 -9.50
C TYR A 385 9.12 -3.39 -11.03
N LEU A 386 8.51 -4.42 -11.64
CA LEU A 386 8.53 -4.69 -13.07
C LEU A 386 9.94 -4.84 -13.67
N HIS A 387 10.85 -5.41 -12.89
CA HIS A 387 12.11 -5.94 -13.40
C HIS A 387 11.87 -7.35 -13.97
N PRO A 388 12.62 -7.74 -15.02
CA PRO A 388 12.55 -9.10 -15.55
C PRO A 388 13.03 -10.10 -14.48
N VAL A 389 12.37 -11.26 -14.42
CA VAL A 389 12.67 -12.32 -13.46
C VAL A 389 13.03 -13.60 -14.19
N GLY A 390 14.15 -14.22 -13.80
CA GLY A 390 14.63 -15.45 -14.40
C GLY A 390 15.15 -15.30 -15.83
N GLU A 391 15.65 -16.40 -16.39
CA GLU A 391 16.17 -16.46 -17.76
C GLU A 391 15.09 -16.18 -18.80
N GLU A 392 13.86 -16.67 -18.56
CA GLU A 392 12.73 -16.42 -19.46
C GLU A 392 12.34 -14.94 -19.47
N GLY A 393 12.31 -14.27 -18.32
CA GLY A 393 12.06 -12.83 -18.25
C GLY A 393 13.11 -12.00 -18.95
N ALA A 394 14.37 -12.43 -18.93
CA ALA A 394 15.47 -11.75 -19.61
C ALA A 394 15.38 -11.81 -21.15
N LYS A 395 14.63 -12.77 -21.71
CA LYS A 395 14.41 -12.92 -23.16
C LYS A 395 13.28 -12.01 -23.68
N LEU A 396 12.41 -11.53 -22.80
CA LEU A 396 11.26 -10.68 -23.16
C LEU A 396 11.63 -9.20 -23.17
N PRO A 397 10.86 -8.34 -23.88
CA PRO A 397 10.96 -6.90 -23.69
C PRO A 397 10.78 -6.52 -22.22
N HIS A 398 11.43 -5.43 -21.80
CA HIS A 398 11.48 -5.02 -20.40
C HIS A 398 10.05 -4.88 -19.82
N PRO A 399 9.71 -5.45 -18.65
CA PRO A 399 8.32 -5.48 -18.19
C PRO A 399 7.68 -4.09 -18.01
N ARG A 400 8.46 -3.07 -17.60
CA ARG A 400 8.01 -1.66 -17.58
C ARG A 400 7.60 -1.10 -18.94
N GLN A 401 8.24 -1.53 -20.02
CA GLN A 401 7.85 -1.15 -21.36
C GLN A 401 6.56 -1.90 -21.73
N ARG A 402 6.52 -3.21 -21.51
CA ARG A 402 5.34 -4.04 -21.80
C ARG A 402 4.09 -3.56 -21.09
N VAL A 403 4.18 -3.23 -19.80
CA VAL A 403 3.01 -2.71 -19.06
C VAL A 403 2.49 -1.39 -19.63
N ALA A 404 3.37 -0.54 -20.13
CA ALA A 404 2.98 0.72 -20.75
C ALA A 404 2.36 0.46 -22.13
N ASP A 405 3.08 -0.25 -23.00
CA ASP A 405 2.75 -0.39 -24.42
C ASP A 405 1.59 -1.38 -24.68
N GLU A 406 1.51 -2.47 -23.91
CA GLU A 406 0.54 -3.55 -24.13
C GLU A 406 -0.75 -3.36 -23.31
N TRP A 407 -0.69 -2.63 -22.19
CA TRP A 407 -1.80 -2.53 -21.25
C TRP A 407 -2.26 -1.09 -20.99
N ILE A 408 -1.41 -0.27 -20.39
CA ILE A 408 -1.84 1.05 -19.88
C ILE A 408 -2.14 2.02 -21.02
N LEU A 409 -1.26 2.16 -22.02
CA LEU A 409 -1.47 3.10 -23.12
C LEU A 409 -2.65 2.71 -24.02
N PRO A 410 -2.83 1.43 -24.42
CA PRO A 410 -4.03 1.02 -25.14
C PRO A 410 -5.31 1.31 -24.35
N TRP A 411 -5.31 1.01 -23.04
CA TRP A 411 -6.46 1.27 -22.19
C TRP A 411 -6.75 2.78 -22.06
N LEU A 412 -5.74 3.59 -21.78
CA LEU A 412 -5.90 5.06 -21.71
C LEU A 412 -6.41 5.64 -23.03
N ARG A 413 -5.85 5.24 -24.18
CA ARG A 413 -6.27 5.74 -25.50
C ARG A 413 -7.70 5.36 -25.87
N GLY A 414 -8.16 4.19 -25.41
CA GLY A 414 -9.54 3.75 -25.60
C GLY A 414 -10.57 4.59 -24.86
N HIS A 415 -10.17 5.24 -23.75
CA HIS A 415 -11.07 6.02 -22.89
C HIS A 415 -10.88 7.54 -23.05
N TRP A 416 -9.62 7.98 -23.14
CA TRP A 416 -9.19 9.37 -23.21
C TRP A 416 -8.06 9.52 -24.23
N PRO A 417 -8.39 9.62 -25.53
CA PRO A 417 -7.40 9.83 -26.58
C PRO A 417 -6.74 11.21 -26.43
N VAL A 418 -5.46 11.29 -26.84
CA VAL A 418 -4.61 12.51 -26.80
C VAL A 418 -3.97 12.79 -28.15
#